data_AF-A0A3A6NT17-F1
#
_entry.id   AF-A0A3A6NT17-F1
#
_cell.length_a   1.000
_cell.length_b   1.000
_cell.length_c   1.000
_cell.angle_alpha   90.00
_cell.angle_beta   90.00
_cell.angle_gamma   90.00
#
_symmetry.space_group_name_H-M   'P 1'
#
loop_
_entity.id
_entity.type
_entity.pdbx_description
1 polymer ?
#
loop_
_entity_poly.entity_id
_entity_poly.type
_entity_poly.pdbx_seq_one_letter_code
_entity_poly.pdbx_strand_id
1 'polypeptide(L)'
;MIQKNKEKRDVLGNILQNAPPGGAIPGLEELTTLIERYSQPLIKPEDIPSSPRRPALPDKKKKKDSGVKTKTTHYLTREVFKDLGAANNFLRGLLPTGSKLLATKSNIVNYAVKMLLEDFESKGEESELVKKLLKDNPK
;
A
#
# COMPACT_ATOMS: atom_id res chain seq x y z
N MET A 1 -34.09 13.12 -33.59
CA MET A 1 -32.74 12.64 -33.20
C MET A 1 -31.79 13.83 -33.22
N ILE A 2 -31.27 14.26 -32.06
CA ILE A 2 -30.26 15.33 -31.99
C ILE A 2 -29.15 14.83 -31.09
N GLN A 3 -27.99 14.54 -31.68
CA GLN A 3 -26.77 14.14 -30.99
C GLN A 3 -26.16 15.39 -30.32
N LYS A 4 -26.05 15.40 -29.00
CA LYS A 4 -25.24 16.38 -28.25
C LYS A 4 -23.86 15.79 -28.03
N ASN A 5 -22.90 16.14 -28.90
CA ASN A 5 -21.48 15.93 -28.63
C ASN A 5 -21.06 16.90 -27.51
N LYS A 6 -20.74 16.37 -26.33
CA LYS A 6 -20.06 17.12 -25.27
C LYS A 6 -18.57 17.11 -25.56
N GLU A 7 -18.06 18.20 -26.10
CA GLU A 7 -16.62 18.45 -26.20
C GLU A 7 -15.99 18.38 -24.80
N LYS A 8 -15.06 17.45 -24.63
CA LYS A 8 -14.24 17.34 -23.43
C LYS A 8 -13.29 18.55 -23.46
N ARG A 9 -13.53 19.53 -22.59
CA ARG A 9 -12.60 20.64 -22.37
C ARG A 9 -11.26 20.06 -21.95
N ASP A 10 -10.27 20.17 -22.82
CA ASP A 10 -8.91 19.72 -22.53
C ASP A 10 -8.27 20.70 -21.54
N VAL A 11 -8.40 20.37 -20.26
CA VAL A 11 -7.93 21.20 -19.14
C VAL A 11 -6.40 21.34 -19.18
N LEU A 12 -5.69 20.32 -19.65
CA LEU A 12 -4.23 20.33 -19.74
C LEU A 12 -3.76 21.16 -20.93
N GLY A 13 -4.47 21.10 -22.06
CA GLY A 13 -4.20 21.93 -23.24
C GLY A 13 -4.23 23.43 -22.93
N ASN A 14 -5.21 23.89 -22.16
CA ASN A 14 -5.35 25.31 -21.80
C ASN A 14 -4.26 25.83 -20.84
N ILE A 15 -3.68 24.95 -20.01
CA ILE A 15 -2.63 25.34 -19.06
C ILE A 15 -1.29 25.48 -19.78
N LEU A 16 -1.01 24.59 -20.74
CA LEU A 16 0.24 24.61 -21.50
C LEU A 16 0.27 25.68 -22.59
N GLN A 17 -0.89 26.09 -23.12
CA GLN A 17 -0.98 27.15 -24.14
C GLN A 17 -0.82 28.58 -23.57
N ASN A 18 -1.08 28.78 -22.28
CA ASN A 18 -0.94 30.09 -21.64
C ASN A 18 0.46 30.33 -21.04
N ALA A 19 1.41 29.44 -21.27
CA ALA A 19 2.80 29.64 -20.86
C ALA A 19 3.50 30.60 -21.84
N PRO A 20 4.07 31.74 -21.37
CA PRO A 20 4.85 32.62 -22.24
C PRO A 20 6.06 31.86 -22.81
N PRO A 21 6.37 31.99 -24.11
CA PRO A 21 7.57 31.38 -24.67
C PRO A 21 8.80 32.07 -24.05
N GLY A 22 9.49 31.37 -23.15
CA GLY A 22 10.66 31.88 -22.42
C GLY A 22 10.38 32.48 -21.04
N GLY A 23 9.17 32.31 -20.48
CA GLY A 23 8.82 32.87 -19.18
C GLY A 23 9.41 32.09 -18.02
N ALA A 24 10.41 32.69 -17.34
CA ALA A 24 10.88 32.23 -16.03
C ALA A 24 9.68 32.02 -15.09
N ILE A 25 9.59 30.84 -14.48
CA ILE A 25 8.53 30.52 -13.51
C ILE A 25 8.79 31.40 -12.28
N PRO A 26 7.89 32.34 -11.92
CA PRO A 26 8.08 33.20 -10.77
C PRO A 26 8.17 32.35 -9.50
N GLY A 27 9.23 32.54 -8.72
CA GLY A 27 9.52 31.77 -7.51
C GLY A 27 10.41 30.53 -7.70
N LEU A 28 10.79 30.17 -8.93
CA LEU A 28 11.73 29.07 -9.17
C LEU A 28 13.12 29.39 -8.62
N GLU A 29 13.58 30.63 -8.79
CA GLU A 29 14.86 31.09 -8.25
C GLU A 29 14.87 31.08 -6.72
N GLU A 30 13.79 31.53 -6.07
CA GLU A 30 13.64 31.49 -4.61
C GLU A 30 13.71 30.05 -4.07
N LEU A 31 13.01 29.11 -4.74
CA LEU A 31 13.04 27.70 -4.39
C LEU A 31 14.44 27.10 -4.58
N THR A 32 15.11 27.43 -5.69
CA THR A 32 16.47 26.97 -5.99
C THR A 32 17.45 27.46 -4.92
N THR A 33 17.33 28.74 -4.53
CA THR A 33 18.15 29.36 -3.47
C THR A 33 17.91 28.70 -2.11
N LEU A 34 16.66 28.29 -1.82
CA LEU A 34 16.32 27.59 -0.58
C LEU A 34 16.94 26.18 -0.56
N ILE A 35 16.85 25.44 -1.67
CA ILE A 35 17.43 24.09 -1.78
C ILE A 35 18.96 24.13 -1.61
N GLU A 36 19.64 25.10 -2.22
CA GLU A 36 21.10 25.25 -2.07
C GLU A 36 21.51 25.56 -0.63
N ARG A 37 20.74 26.38 0.09
CA ARG A 37 21.03 26.75 1.49
C ARG A 37 20.95 25.56 2.45
N TYR A 38 20.06 24.59 2.19
CA TYR A 38 19.81 23.46 3.09
C TYR A 38 20.41 22.13 2.59
N SER A 39 21.01 22.09 1.41
CA SER A 39 21.64 20.89 0.85
C SER A 39 23.12 20.75 1.18
N GLN A 40 23.76 21.75 1.80
CA GLN A 40 25.13 21.60 2.28
C GLN A 40 25.19 20.73 3.56
N PRO A 41 25.95 19.61 3.57
CA PRO A 41 26.14 18.81 4.76
C PRO A 41 26.96 19.58 5.80
N LEU A 42 26.43 19.75 7.01
CA LEU A 42 27.01 20.48 8.14
C LEU A 42 28.30 19.85 8.74
N ILE A 43 28.90 18.85 8.09
CA ILE A 43 30.04 18.11 8.65
C ILE A 43 31.09 17.95 7.55
N LYS A 44 32.23 18.64 7.73
CA LYS A 44 33.44 18.35 6.95
C LYS A 44 33.97 16.98 7.38
N PRO A 45 34.36 16.09 6.45
CA PRO A 45 34.78 14.72 6.76
C PRO A 45 36.09 14.62 7.58
N GLU A 46 36.72 15.73 7.95
CA GLU A 46 38.02 15.76 8.63
C GLU A 46 37.92 15.82 10.17
N ASP A 47 36.74 16.09 10.74
CA ASP A 47 36.53 16.22 12.20
C ASP A 47 35.81 15.02 12.84
N ILE A 48 35.98 13.80 12.31
CA ILE A 48 35.42 12.60 12.93
C ILE A 48 36.45 12.04 13.94
N PRO A 49 36.26 12.20 15.26
CA PRO A 49 37.10 11.50 16.22
C PRO A 49 36.89 9.99 16.04
N SER A 50 37.99 9.24 15.95
CA SER A 50 37.94 7.78 15.84
C SER A 50 37.13 7.21 17.00
N SER A 51 36.00 6.55 16.68
CA SER A 51 35.11 5.98 17.69
C SER A 51 35.86 4.96 18.55
N PRO A 52 35.71 4.99 19.89
CA PRO A 52 36.26 3.94 20.74
C PRO A 52 35.63 2.59 20.36
N ARG A 53 36.46 1.56 20.21
CA ARG A 53 36.06 0.18 19.94
C ARG A 53 35.01 -0.26 20.96
N ARG A 54 33.77 -0.46 20.50
CA ARG A 54 32.74 -1.15 21.29
C ARG A 54 33.12 -2.63 21.43
N PRO A 55 32.97 -3.24 22.62
CA PRO A 55 33.11 -4.68 22.78
C PRO A 55 32.08 -5.41 21.92
N ALA A 56 32.50 -6.54 21.34
CA ALA A 56 31.69 -7.36 20.46
C ALA A 56 30.40 -7.79 21.17
N LEU A 57 29.25 -7.39 20.62
CA LEU A 57 27.95 -7.90 21.04
C LEU A 57 27.84 -9.39 20.66
N PRO A 58 27.28 -10.23 21.53
CA PRO A 58 27.17 -11.67 21.30
C PRO A 58 26.26 -11.96 20.10
N ASP A 59 26.58 -13.05 19.43
CA ASP A 59 25.97 -13.57 18.21
C ASP A 59 24.47 -13.33 18.13
N LYS A 60 24.07 -12.60 17.09
CA LYS A 60 22.68 -12.46 16.69
C LYS A 60 22.14 -13.86 16.39
N LYS A 61 21.35 -14.38 17.32
CA LYS A 61 20.45 -15.52 17.11
C LYS A 61 19.79 -15.38 15.73
N LYS A 62 19.91 -16.44 14.92
CA LYS A 62 19.29 -16.59 13.60
C LYS A 62 17.90 -15.96 13.63
N LYS A 63 17.69 -14.90 12.85
CA LYS A 63 16.36 -14.36 12.59
C LYS A 63 15.55 -15.53 12.01
N LYS A 64 14.54 -16.01 12.74
CA LYS A 64 13.51 -16.87 12.15
C LYS A 64 13.01 -16.15 10.89
N ASP A 65 12.89 -16.87 9.78
CA ASP A 65 12.19 -16.42 8.58
C ASP A 65 10.82 -15.90 8.99
N SER A 66 10.73 -14.59 9.21
CA SER A 66 9.46 -13.92 9.39
C SER A 66 8.93 -13.78 7.98
N GLY A 67 8.06 -14.73 7.62
CA GLY A 67 7.54 -14.99 6.28
C GLY A 67 7.47 -13.74 5.42
N VAL A 68 8.24 -13.76 4.34
CA VAL A 68 8.24 -12.71 3.33
C VAL A 68 6.82 -12.55 2.81
N LYS A 69 6.20 -11.40 3.10
CA LYS A 69 4.85 -11.10 2.63
C LYS A 69 4.93 -10.61 1.19
N THR A 70 4.20 -11.27 0.30
CA THR A 70 4.02 -10.80 -1.08
C THR A 70 2.79 -9.91 -1.16
N LYS A 71 2.96 -8.69 -1.71
CA LYS A 71 1.83 -7.79 -1.96
C LYS A 71 1.16 -8.14 -3.28
N THR A 72 -0.16 -8.21 -3.27
CA THR A 72 -0.97 -8.38 -4.47
C THR A 72 -2.26 -7.56 -4.35
N THR A 73 -2.87 -7.23 -5.48
CA THR A 73 -4.13 -6.46 -5.55
C THR A 73 -5.22 -7.39 -6.07
N HIS A 74 -6.36 -7.42 -5.39
CA HIS A 74 -7.51 -8.26 -5.75
C HIS A 74 -8.76 -7.41 -5.90
N TYR A 75 -9.56 -7.70 -6.91
CA TYR A 75 -10.86 -7.07 -7.09
C TYR A 75 -11.90 -7.80 -6.24
N LEU A 76 -12.69 -7.02 -5.50
CA LEU A 76 -13.80 -7.52 -4.70
C LEU A 76 -15.09 -6.88 -5.21
N THR A 77 -16.21 -7.59 -5.10
CA THR A 77 -17.51 -6.96 -5.33
C THR A 77 -17.73 -5.84 -4.32
N ARG A 78 -18.58 -4.87 -4.67
CA ARG A 78 -18.87 -3.71 -3.81
C ARG A 78 -19.43 -4.15 -2.45
N GLU A 79 -20.24 -5.20 -2.44
CA GLU A 79 -20.86 -5.78 -1.25
C GLU A 79 -19.77 -6.36 -0.33
N VAL A 80 -18.93 -7.25 -0.86
CA VAL A 80 -17.83 -7.86 -0.09
C VAL A 80 -16.87 -6.81 0.46
N PHE A 81 -16.57 -5.74 -0.29
CA PHE A 81 -15.73 -4.65 0.21
C PHE A 81 -16.36 -3.89 1.39
N LYS A 82 -17.68 -3.65 1.35
CA LYS A 82 -18.40 -3.02 2.46
C LYS A 82 -18.43 -3.92 3.68
N ASP A 83 -18.75 -5.20 3.49
CA ASP A 83 -18.84 -6.19 4.55
C ASP A 83 -17.48 -6.40 5.24
N LEU A 84 -16.38 -6.42 4.47
CA LEU A 84 -15.03 -6.44 5.01
C LEU A 84 -14.73 -5.20 5.88
N GLY A 85 -15.25 -4.03 5.50
CA GLY A 85 -15.16 -2.82 6.32
C GLY A 85 -15.92 -2.93 7.63
N ALA A 86 -17.16 -3.43 7.58
CA ALA A 86 -17.98 -3.66 8.77
C ALA A 86 -17.34 -4.69 9.71
N ALA A 87 -16.90 -5.82 9.17
CA ALA A 87 -16.21 -6.86 9.93
C ALA A 87 -14.92 -6.34 10.58
N ASN A 88 -14.15 -5.50 9.88
CA ASN A 88 -12.96 -4.87 10.44
C ASN A 88 -13.28 -3.99 11.66
N ASN A 89 -14.29 -3.13 11.55
CA ASN A 89 -14.72 -2.25 12.63
C ASN A 89 -15.24 -3.06 13.83
N PHE A 90 -16.04 -4.09 13.56
CA PHE A 90 -16.57 -4.99 14.57
C PHE A 90 -15.46 -5.71 15.34
N LEU A 91 -14.50 -6.32 14.62
CA LEU A 91 -13.35 -6.99 15.24
C LEU A 91 -12.49 -6.04 16.08
N ARG A 92 -12.29 -4.81 15.63
CA ARG A 92 -11.56 -3.79 16.41
C ARG A 92 -12.32 -3.36 17.68
N GLY A 93 -13.64 -3.50 17.70
CA GLY A 93 -14.48 -3.29 18.88
C GLY A 93 -14.35 -4.42 19.91
N LEU A 94 -14.22 -5.67 19.44
CA LEU A 94 -14.08 -6.85 20.30
C LEU A 94 -12.67 -7.03 20.87
N LEU A 95 -11.63 -6.63 20.13
CA LEU A 95 -10.25 -6.87 20.53
C LEU A 95 -9.76 -5.86 21.59
N PRO A 96 -8.93 -6.31 22.55
CA PRO A 96 -8.30 -5.43 23.52
C PRO A 96 -7.37 -4.43 22.81
N THR A 97 -7.11 -3.27 23.44
CA THR A 97 -6.43 -2.12 22.82
C THR A 97 -5.10 -2.47 22.14
N GLY A 98 -4.28 -3.34 22.74
CA GLY A 98 -3.01 -3.79 22.17
C GLY A 98 -3.13 -4.68 20.92
N SER A 99 -4.27 -5.34 20.74
CA SER A 99 -4.51 -6.31 19.65
C SER A 99 -5.30 -5.71 18.49
N LYS A 100 -5.83 -4.48 18.62
CA LYS A 100 -6.60 -3.81 17.54
C LYS A 100 -5.79 -3.62 16.26
N LEU A 101 -4.47 -3.51 16.37
CA LEU A 101 -3.54 -3.42 15.24
C LEU A 101 -3.46 -4.71 14.41
N LEU A 102 -3.88 -5.85 14.98
CA LEU A 102 -3.92 -7.13 14.26
C LEU A 102 -5.15 -7.27 13.38
N ALA A 103 -6.26 -6.59 13.73
CA ALA A 103 -7.46 -6.54 12.91
C ALA A 103 -7.31 -5.50 11.79
N THR A 104 -6.44 -5.77 10.83
CA THR A 104 -6.38 -5.04 9.55
C THR A 104 -7.20 -5.78 8.49
N LYS A 105 -7.71 -5.06 7.48
CA LYS A 105 -8.41 -5.69 6.35
C LYS A 105 -7.56 -6.76 5.67
N SER A 106 -6.26 -6.50 5.49
CA SER A 106 -5.31 -7.46 4.90
C SER A 106 -5.17 -8.72 5.74
N ASN A 107 -5.09 -8.62 7.08
CA ASN A 107 -5.03 -9.80 7.93
C ASN A 107 -6.34 -10.58 7.91
N ILE A 108 -7.49 -9.91 7.92
CA ILE A 108 -8.80 -10.57 7.82
C ILE A 108 -8.90 -11.37 6.52
N VAL A 109 -8.55 -10.76 5.39
CA VAL A 109 -8.52 -11.45 4.08
C VAL A 109 -7.54 -12.62 4.12
N ASN A 110 -6.35 -12.44 4.68
CA ASN A 110 -5.35 -13.50 4.76
C ASN A 110 -5.84 -14.71 5.58
N TYR A 111 -6.47 -14.48 6.74
CA TYR A 111 -7.05 -15.57 7.53
C TYR A 111 -8.21 -16.26 6.81
N ALA A 112 -9.10 -15.49 6.20
CA ALA A 112 -10.24 -16.04 5.45
C ALA A 112 -9.77 -16.92 4.28
N VAL A 113 -8.81 -16.46 3.50
CA VAL A 113 -8.23 -17.22 2.38
C VAL A 113 -7.53 -18.48 2.90
N LYS A 114 -6.75 -18.38 3.97
CA LYS A 114 -6.06 -19.54 4.56
C LYS A 114 -7.04 -20.62 5.02
N MET A 115 -8.10 -20.23 5.74
CA MET A 115 -9.14 -21.17 6.18
C MET A 115 -9.83 -21.86 5.00
N LEU A 116 -10.09 -21.11 3.93
CA LEU A 116 -10.73 -21.64 2.73
C LEU A 116 -9.80 -22.57 1.93
N LEU A 117 -8.50 -22.30 1.92
CA LEU A 117 -7.49 -23.19 1.33
C LEU A 117 -7.30 -24.46 2.17
N GLU A 118 -7.31 -24.37 3.50
CA GLU A 118 -7.26 -25.54 4.38
C GLU A 118 -8.52 -26.43 4.21
N ASP A 119 -9.70 -25.84 4.04
CA ASP A 119 -10.93 -26.57 3.69
C ASP A 119 -10.81 -27.27 2.33
N PHE A 120 -10.23 -26.59 1.34
CA PHE A 120 -9.97 -27.17 0.03
C PHE A 120 -8.94 -28.31 0.09
N GLU A 121 -7.83 -28.14 0.81
CA GLU A 121 -6.81 -29.19 0.96
C GLU A 121 -7.36 -30.44 1.65
N SER A 122 -8.28 -30.27 2.61
CA SER A 122 -8.87 -31.39 3.35
C SER A 122 -10.01 -32.11 2.60
N LYS A 123 -10.82 -31.39 1.82
CA LYS A 123 -12.02 -31.95 1.16
C LYS A 123 -11.92 -32.07 -0.36
N GLY A 124 -10.93 -31.44 -0.98
CA GLY A 124 -10.75 -31.40 -2.44
C GLY A 124 -12.00 -30.89 -3.18
N GLU A 125 -12.52 -31.72 -4.09
CA GLU A 125 -13.70 -31.42 -4.92
C GLU A 125 -14.97 -31.20 -4.10
N GLU A 126 -15.04 -31.76 -2.89
CA GLU A 126 -16.20 -31.62 -2.01
C GLU A 126 -16.19 -30.31 -1.19
N SER A 127 -15.11 -29.52 -1.27
CA SER A 127 -15.01 -28.24 -0.58
C SER A 127 -16.11 -27.27 -1.02
N GLU A 128 -16.49 -26.35 -0.12
CA GLU A 128 -17.49 -25.34 -0.46
C GLU A 128 -17.04 -24.43 -1.59
N LEU A 129 -15.72 -24.17 -1.67
CA LEU A 129 -15.12 -23.35 -2.71
C LEU A 129 -15.41 -23.93 -4.10
N VAL A 130 -15.11 -25.21 -4.31
CA VAL A 130 -15.30 -25.87 -5.61
C VAL A 130 -16.79 -25.90 -5.96
N LYS A 131 -17.65 -26.26 -5.00
CA LYS A 131 -19.11 -26.28 -5.19
C LYS A 131 -19.67 -24.92 -5.64
N LYS A 132 -19.22 -23.82 -5.05
CA LYS A 132 -19.64 -22.47 -5.42
C LYS A 132 -19.12 -22.07 -6.81
N LEU A 133 -17.85 -22.34 -7.09
CA LEU A 133 -17.24 -22.01 -8.40
C LEU A 133 -17.90 -22.76 -9.57
N LEU A 134 -18.29 -24.02 -9.38
CA LEU A 134 -18.99 -24.82 -10.39
C LEU A 134 -20.45 -24.36 -10.58
N LYS A 135 -21.11 -23.88 -9.52
CA LYS A 135 -22.47 -23.37 -9.59
C LYS A 135 -22.56 -22.03 -10.30
N ASP A 136 -21.57 -21.16 -10.08
CA ASP A 136 -21.52 -19.82 -10.66
C ASP A 136 -21.03 -19.81 -12.12
N ASN A 137 -20.41 -20.90 -12.58
CA ASN A 137 -20.02 -21.14 -13.97
C ASN A 137 -20.63 -22.45 -14.51
N PRO A 138 -21.95 -22.50 -14.75
CA PRO A 138 -22.53 -23.63 -15.46
C PRO A 138 -21.91 -23.69 -16.86
N LYS A 139 -21.32 -24.83 -17.22
CA LYS A 139 -20.91 -25.12 -18.60
C LYS A 139 -22.12 -25.15 -19.53
#